data_AF-A0A1C7N477-F1
#
_entry.id   AF-A0A1C7N477-F1
#
_cell.length_a   1.000
_cell.length_b   1.000
_cell.length_c   1.000
_cell.angle_alpha   90.00
_cell.angle_beta   90.00
_cell.angle_gamma   90.00
#
_symmetry.space_group_name_H-M   'P 1'
#
loop_
_entity.id
_entity.type
_entity.pdbx_description
1 polymer ?
#
loop_
_entity_poly.entity_id
_entity_poly.type
_entity_poly.pdbx_seq_one_letter_code
_entity_poly.pdbx_strand_id
1 'polypeptide(L)' 'MFGLRKWSTPVLRPAAPFIAGGVAVLYLVAKAQDAMINSEEYKNDPRNPALASGKKAH' A
#
# COMPACT_ATOMS: atom_id res chain seq x y z
N MET A 1 -27.49 25.29 18.73
CA MET A 1 -26.52 24.92 17.68
C MET A 1 -27.10 23.73 16.91
N PHE A 2 -27.45 23.90 15.64
CA PHE A 2 -27.91 22.78 14.81
C PHE A 2 -26.70 21.90 14.49
N GLY A 3 -26.69 20.66 14.95
CA GLY A 3 -25.59 19.72 14.72
C GLY A 3 -25.44 19.37 13.23
N LEU A 4 -24.25 18.92 12.83
CA LEU A 4 -24.03 18.38 11.49
C LEU A 4 -24.95 17.17 11.27
N ARG A 5 -25.91 17.31 10.36
CA ARG A 5 -26.77 16.20 9.95
C ARG A 5 -25.97 15.30 9.00
N LYS A 6 -26.05 13.98 9.15
CA LYS A 6 -25.52 13.04 8.15
C LYS A 6 -26.60 12.80 7.08
N TRP A 7 -26.23 12.95 5.81
CA TRP A 7 -27.09 12.62 4.67
C TRP A 7 -26.62 11.31 4.01
N SER A 8 -27.56 10.50 3.53
CA SER A 8 -27.28 9.21 2.89
C SER A 8 -26.80 9.36 1.44
N THR A 9 -25.73 10.12 1.23
CA THR A 9 -25.16 10.37 -0.09
C THR A 9 -24.53 9.08 -0.65
N PRO A 10 -24.83 8.68 -1.90
CA PRO A 10 -24.28 7.47 -2.50
C PRO A 10 -22.81 7.69 -2.88
N VAL A 11 -21.89 7.51 -1.94
CA VAL A 11 -20.44 7.70 -2.16
C VAL A 11 -19.73 6.44 -2.68
N LEU A 12 -20.17 5.25 -2.26
CA LEU A 12 -19.47 4.00 -2.58
C LEU A 12 -19.55 3.64 -4.07
N ARG A 13 -20.72 3.81 -4.69
CA ARG A 13 -20.94 3.47 -6.10
C ARG A 13 -20.04 4.28 -7.06
N PRO A 14 -19.98 5.62 -6.97
CA PRO A 14 -19.04 6.39 -7.80
C PRO A 14 -17.57 6.21 -7.37
N ALA A 15 -17.29 5.93 -6.11
CA ALA A 15 -15.92 5.68 -5.64
C ALA A 15 -15.36 4.30 -6.02
N ALA A 16 -16.22 3.33 -6.33
CA ALA A 16 -15.84 1.94 -6.61
C ALA A 16 -14.66 1.76 -7.59
N PRO A 17 -14.63 2.37 -8.80
CA PRO A 17 -13.49 2.21 -9.71
C PRO A 17 -12.19 2.78 -9.14
N PHE A 18 -12.24 3.86 -8.35
CA PHE A 18 -11.06 4.44 -7.70
C PHE A 18 -10.54 3.57 -6.57
N ILE A 19 -11.44 2.99 -5.76
CA ILE A 19 -11.08 2.02 -4.72
C ILE A 19 -10.44 0.79 -5.35
N ALA A 20 -11.05 0.24 -6.40
CA ALA A 20 -10.53 -0.92 -7.12
C ALA A 20 -9.13 -0.63 -7.71
N GLY A 21 -8.97 0.51 -8.38
CA GLY A 21 -7.68 0.95 -8.90
C GLY A 21 -6.63 1.16 -7.81
N GLY A 22 -7.01 1.80 -6.70
CA GLY A 22 -6.13 2.02 -5.56
C GLY A 22 -5.64 0.72 -4.92
N VAL A 23 -6.55 -0.25 -4.74
CA VAL A 23 -6.19 -1.59 -4.24
C VAL A 23 -5.26 -2.31 -5.22
N ALA A 24 -5.52 -2.23 -6.53
CA ALA A 24 -4.65 -2.84 -7.54
C ALA A 24 -3.24 -2.24 -7.51
N VAL A 25 -3.13 -0.91 -7.52
CA VAL A 25 -1.83 -0.22 -7.45
C VAL A 25 -1.11 -0.56 -6.15
N LEU A 26 -1.80 -0.56 -5.01
CA LEU A 26 -1.20 -0.90 -3.73
C LEU A 26 -0.61 -2.31 -3.75
N TYR A 27 -1.35 -3.29 -4.28
CA TYR A 27 -0.86 -4.67 -4.40
C TYR A 27 0.38 -4.77 -5.30
N LEU A 28 0.35 -4.12 -6.46
CA LEU A 28 1.46 -4.17 -7.42
C LEU A 28 2.71 -3.47 -6.86
N VAL A 29 2.55 -2.31 -6.22
CA VAL A 29 3.66 -1.57 -5.60
C VAL A 29 4.25 -2.36 -4.45
N ALA A 30 3.44 -3.01 -3.61
CA ALA A 30 3.94 -3.86 -2.53
C ALA A 30 4.81 -5.01 -3.08
N LYS A 31 4.37 -5.67 -4.15
CA LYS A 31 5.15 -6.72 -4.82
C LYS A 31 6.44 -6.20 -5.45
N ALA A 32 6.38 -5.02 -6.09
CA ALA A 32 7.55 -4.39 -6.65
C ALA A 32 8.57 -4.01 -5.56
N GLN A 33 8.09 -3.47 -4.43
CA GLN A 33 8.94 -3.14 -3.29
C GLN A 33 9.66 -4.37 -2.74
N ASP A 34 8.94 -5.47 -2.52
CA ASP A 34 9.54 -6.74 -2.07
C ASP A 34 10.66 -7.22 -3.03
N ALA A 35 10.48 -7.06 -4.34
CA ALA A 35 11.52 -7.42 -5.31
C ALA A 35 12.73 -6.46 -5.26
N MET A 36 12.48 -5.15 -5.20
CA MET A 36 13.53 -4.12 -5.23
C MET A 36 14.44 -4.17 -3.99
N ILE A 37 13.88 -4.36 -2.80
CA ILE A 37 14.68 -4.41 -1.57
C ILE A 37 15.58 -5.65 -1.52
N ASN A 38 15.27 -6.70 -2.29
CA ASN A 38 16.08 -7.91 -2.40
C ASN A 38 17.06 -7.87 -3.60
N SER A 39 17.07 -6.78 -4.37
CA SER A 39 18.01 -6.60 -5.49
C SER A 39 19.44 -6.43 -5.00
N GLU A 40 20.42 -6.67 -5.87
CA GLU A 40 21.84 -6.59 -5.52
C GLU A 40 22.27 -5.22 -4.98
N GLU A 41 21.66 -4.15 -5.48
CA GLU A 41 21.91 -2.78 -5.08
C GLU A 41 21.47 -2.51 -3.63
N TYR A 42 20.31 -3.05 -3.22
CA TYR A 42 19.66 -2.67 -1.96
C TYR A 42 19.65 -3.75 -0.88
N LYS A 43 20.01 -5.00 -1.20
CA LYS A 43 19.98 -6.12 -0.24
C LYS A 43 20.86 -5.91 0.99
N ASN A 44 21.94 -5.14 0.87
CA ASN A 44 22.89 -4.87 1.95
C ASN A 44 22.78 -3.43 2.52
N ASP A 45 21.81 -2.63 2.06
CA ASP A 45 21.61 -1.28 2.60
C ASP A 45 21.13 -1.38 4.06
N PRO A 46 21.80 -0.74 5.04
CA PRO A 46 21.41 -0.81 6.45
C PRO A 46 20.00 -0.27 6.74
N ARG A 47 19.41 0.50 5.82
CA ARG A 47 18.05 1.03 5.90
C ARG A 47 17.01 0.05 5.38
N ASN A 48 17.41 -1.08 4.82
CA ASN A 48 16.51 -2.06 4.24
C ASN A 48 15.66 -2.73 5.34
N PRO A 49 14.31 -2.60 5.30
CA PRO A 49 13.44 -3.17 6.32
C PRO A 49 13.47 -4.70 6.36
N ALA A 50 13.92 -5.39 5.29
CA ALA A 50 14.12 -6.84 5.29
C ALA A 50 15.19 -7.27 6.30
N LEU A 51 16.24 -6.47 6.48
CA LEU A 51 17.31 -6.74 7.44
C LEU A 51 16.83 -6.57 8.89
N ALA A 52 16.02 -5.54 9.14
CA ALA A 52 15.46 -5.27 10.47
C ALA A 52 14.40 -6.30 10.89
N SER A 53 13.67 -6.88 9.93
CA SER A 53 12.62 -7.86 10.21
C SER A 53 13.13 -9.29 10.35
N GLY A 54 14.42 -9.54 10.16
CA GLY A 54 15.01 -10.89 10.24
C GLY A 54 14.51 -11.86 9.16
N LYS A 55 13.73 -11.37 8.18
CA LYS A 55 13.39 -12.13 6.97
C LYS A 55 14.67 -12.29 6.15
N LYS A 56 15.33 -13.43 6.32
CA LYS A 56 16.39 -13.84 5.40
C LYS A 56 15.78 -13.95 4.00
N ALA A 57 16.47 -13.39 3.02
CA ALA A 57 16.15 -13.58 1.61
C ALA A 57 16.03 -15.10 1.36
N HIS A 58 14.91 -15.49 0.73
CA HIS A 58 14.69 -16.86 0.25
C HIS A 58 15.79 -17.24 -0.74
#